data_AF-A0A351YB08-F1
#
_entry.id   AF-A0A351YB08-F1
#
_cell.length_a   1.000
_cell.length_b   1.000
_cell.length_c   1.000
_cell.angle_alpha   90.00
_cell.angle_beta   90.00
_cell.angle_gamma   90.00
#
_symmetry.space_group_name_H-M   'P 1'
#
loop_
_entity.id
_entity.type
_entity.pdbx_description
1 polymer ?
#
loop_
_entity_poly.entity_id
_entity_poly.type
_entity_poly.pdbx_seq_one_letter_code
_entity_poly.pdbx_strand_id
1 'polypeptide(L)'
;MKRIALLFAATLLVVSTGFAGERTNAETWTWSVNAGRLTHCLELSSSQYDDVAMACEYFSNKLLKAARSKDESSRSTLVRKAVMGNLKLMKSALDKEQYRKYVTLLNLTLHNKGFDVYLD
;
A
#
# COMPACT_ATOMS: atom_id res chain seq x y z
N MET A 1 -12.76 -19.42 -22.02
CA MET A 1 -11.70 -18.55 -22.58
C MET A 1 -12.29 -17.22 -23.00
N LYS A 2 -11.99 -16.14 -22.27
CA LYS A 2 -12.11 -14.76 -22.75
C LYS A 2 -10.74 -14.13 -22.59
N ARG A 3 -10.22 -13.62 -23.71
CA ARG A 3 -8.81 -13.32 -23.94
C ARG A 3 -8.44 -12.00 -23.27
N ILE A 4 -7.44 -12.09 -22.38
CA ILE A 4 -6.28 -11.20 -22.24
C ILE A 4 -6.44 -9.79 -22.84
N ALA A 5 -6.53 -8.79 -21.96
CA ALA A 5 -5.96 -7.47 -22.22
C ALA A 5 -4.93 -7.18 -21.12
N LEU A 6 -3.79 -7.88 -21.22
CA LEU A 6 -2.56 -7.50 -20.51
C LEU A 6 -2.12 -6.14 -21.09
N LEU A 7 -2.31 -5.07 -20.32
CA LEU A 7 -1.56 -3.83 -20.47
C LEU A 7 -0.69 -3.69 -19.23
N PHE A 8 0.40 -4.46 -19.18
CA PHE A 8 1.53 -4.14 -18.31
C PHE A 8 2.33 -3.03 -18.99
N ALA A 9 1.94 -1.78 -18.75
CA ALA A 9 2.81 -0.66 -19.00
C ALA A 9 3.91 -0.66 -17.92
N ALA A 10 4.91 -1.51 -18.14
CA ALA A 10 6.23 -1.28 -17.57
C ALA A 10 6.74 0.05 -18.13
N THR A 11 6.86 1.06 -17.26
CA THR A 11 8.07 1.86 -17.00
C THR A 11 7.68 3.18 -16.34
N LEU A 12 8.25 3.43 -15.16
CA LEU A 12 8.84 4.74 -14.92
C LEU A 12 10.16 4.52 -14.18
N LEU A 13 11.25 4.71 -14.92
CA LEU A 13 12.61 4.75 -14.42
C LEU A 13 12.71 5.83 -13.33
N VAL A 14 13.24 5.49 -12.16
CA VAL A 14 13.67 6.50 -11.20
C VAL A 14 15.16 6.74 -11.42
N VAL A 15 15.49 7.86 -12.05
CA VAL A 15 16.85 8.39 -12.12
C VAL A 15 17.11 9.15 -10.81
N SER A 16 18.04 8.66 -9.99
CA SER A 16 18.44 9.33 -8.74
C SER A 16 19.56 10.33 -9.01
N THR A 17 19.24 11.60 -9.26
CA THR A 17 20.22 12.70 -9.14
C THR A 17 20.10 13.31 -7.75
N GLY A 18 21.04 12.99 -6.87
CA GLY A 18 21.12 13.55 -5.53
C GLY A 18 21.63 14.99 -5.56
N PHE A 19 20.94 15.88 -4.85
CA PHE A 19 21.46 17.19 -4.47
C PHE A 19 21.00 17.53 -3.05
N ALA A 20 21.98 17.90 -2.23
CA ALA A 20 21.83 18.37 -0.86
C ALA A 20 20.97 19.64 -0.78
N GLY A 21 20.23 19.77 0.32
CA GLY A 21 19.41 20.93 0.66
C GLY A 21 17.90 20.66 0.57
N GLU A 22 17.26 20.54 1.74
CA GLU A 22 15.84 20.81 2.01
C GLU A 22 14.78 20.15 1.09
N ARG A 23 14.54 18.85 1.29
CA ARG A 23 13.41 18.11 0.68
C ARG A 23 13.08 16.86 1.47
N THR A 24 12.64 17.04 2.70
CA THR A 24 11.85 15.99 3.35
C THR A 24 10.48 15.94 2.66
N ASN A 25 9.88 14.75 2.54
CA ASN A 25 8.43 14.49 2.35
C ASN A 25 7.92 13.89 1.02
N ALA A 26 8.66 13.79 -0.07
CA ALA A 26 8.14 13.10 -1.28
C ALA A 26 8.52 11.61 -1.34
N GLU A 27 9.81 11.29 -1.14
CA GLU A 27 10.34 9.92 -1.28
C GLU A 27 10.01 9.02 -0.08
N THR A 28 9.85 9.59 1.13
CA THR A 28 9.40 8.84 2.33
C THR A 28 7.96 8.33 2.18
N TRP A 29 7.14 9.04 1.41
CA TRP A 29 5.70 8.79 1.27
C TRP A 29 5.32 7.99 0.02
N THR A 30 6.27 7.59 -0.82
CA THR A 30 5.99 6.67 -1.93
C THR A 30 5.70 5.27 -1.38
N TRP A 31 4.41 4.97 -1.22
CA TRP A 31 3.89 3.66 -0.87
C TRP A 31 3.17 3.05 -2.07
N SER A 32 3.75 2.01 -2.67
CA SER A 32 3.10 1.22 -3.71
C SER A 32 2.76 -0.17 -3.16
N VAL A 33 1.51 -0.34 -2.75
CA VAL A 33 0.94 -1.68 -2.54
C VAL A 33 0.08 -1.97 -3.74
N ASN A 34 0.47 -2.98 -4.50
CA ASN A 34 -0.17 -3.41 -5.73
C ASN A 34 -0.61 -4.86 -5.56
N ALA A 35 -1.85 -5.14 -5.97
CA ALA A 35 -2.42 -6.48 -5.88
C ALA A 35 -1.61 -7.53 -6.64
N GLY A 36 -0.96 -7.17 -7.76
CA GLY A 36 -0.11 -8.10 -8.53
C GLY A 36 1.06 -8.70 -7.73
N ARG A 37 1.70 -7.92 -6.85
CA ARG A 37 2.72 -8.44 -5.92
C ARG A 37 2.09 -9.32 -4.84
N LEU A 38 0.94 -8.90 -4.30
CA LEU A 38 0.21 -9.65 -3.29
C LEU A 38 -0.34 -10.98 -3.82
N THR A 39 -0.66 -11.07 -5.12
CA THR A 39 -1.12 -12.32 -5.76
C THR A 39 -0.18 -13.48 -5.48
N HIS A 40 1.13 -13.26 -5.65
CA HIS A 40 2.12 -14.31 -5.40
C HIS A 40 2.46 -14.47 -3.93
N CYS A 41 2.57 -13.37 -3.16
CA CYS A 41 2.92 -13.45 -1.74
C CYS A 41 1.82 -14.08 -0.88
N LEU A 42 0.56 -13.96 -1.29
CA LEU A 42 -0.61 -14.45 -0.57
C LEU A 42 -1.28 -15.63 -1.29
N GLU A 43 -0.76 -16.06 -2.44
CA GLU A 43 -1.35 -17.14 -3.24
C GLU A 43 -2.85 -16.91 -3.51
N LEU A 44 -3.18 -15.70 -4.00
CA LEU A 44 -4.57 -15.29 -4.20
C LEU A 44 -5.25 -16.14 -5.26
N SER A 45 -6.48 -16.56 -4.98
CA SER A 45 -7.33 -17.13 -6.01
C SER A 45 -7.81 -16.03 -6.97
N SER A 46 -8.26 -16.43 -8.17
CA SER A 46 -8.80 -15.49 -9.14
C SER A 46 -10.03 -14.73 -8.61
N SER A 47 -10.82 -15.33 -7.72
CA SER A 47 -11.99 -14.67 -7.14
C SER A 47 -11.64 -13.64 -6.07
N GLN A 48 -10.43 -13.71 -5.50
CA GLN A 48 -9.96 -12.75 -4.48
C GLN A 48 -9.28 -11.52 -5.10
N TYR A 49 -8.80 -11.64 -6.34
CA TYR A 49 -7.95 -10.63 -6.97
C TYR A 49 -8.61 -9.25 -7.01
N ASP A 50 -9.86 -9.17 -7.46
CA ASP A 50 -10.56 -7.89 -7.64
C ASP A 50 -10.79 -7.18 -6.30
N ASP A 51 -11.18 -7.92 -5.25
CA ASP A 51 -11.36 -7.37 -3.90
C ASP A 51 -10.04 -6.89 -3.29
N VAL A 52 -8.95 -7.63 -3.51
CA VAL A 52 -7.61 -7.23 -3.06
C VAL A 52 -7.12 -6.01 -3.85
N ALA A 53 -7.40 -5.93 -5.16
CA ALA A 53 -7.07 -4.77 -5.99
C ALA A 53 -7.81 -3.51 -5.52
N MET A 54 -9.12 -3.62 -5.25
CA MET A 54 -9.91 -2.53 -4.67
C MET A 54 -9.36 -2.09 -3.30
N ALA A 55 -8.96 -3.03 -2.44
CA ALA A 55 -8.36 -2.71 -1.14
C ALA A 55 -7.00 -2.01 -1.27
N CYS A 56 -6.18 -2.40 -2.25
CA CYS A 56 -4.91 -1.75 -2.57
C CYS A 56 -5.10 -0.32 -3.10
N GLU A 57 -6.08 -0.13 -3.99
CA GLU A 57 -6.42 1.19 -4.55
C GLU A 57 -6.96 2.12 -3.45
N TYR A 58 -7.89 1.64 -2.62
CA TYR A 58 -8.38 2.38 -1.46
C TYR A 58 -7.23 2.87 -0.59
N PHE A 59 -6.29 1.97 -0.27
CA PHE A 59 -5.18 2.28 0.63
C PHE A 59 -4.26 3.33 0.02
N SER A 60 -3.89 3.15 -1.25
CA SER A 60 -3.05 4.09 -2.00
C SER A 60 -3.67 5.49 -2.05
N ASN A 61 -4.98 5.58 -2.32
CA ASN A 61 -5.71 6.85 -2.34
C ASN A 61 -5.75 7.53 -0.97
N LYS A 62 -5.91 6.77 0.13
CA LYS A 62 -5.89 7.35 1.49
C LYS A 62 -4.50 7.80 1.91
N LEU A 63 -3.45 7.05 1.57
CA LEU A 63 -2.07 7.45 1.83
C LEU A 63 -1.67 8.68 1.01
N LEU A 64 -2.08 8.77 -0.25
CA LEU A 64 -1.88 9.99 -1.06
C LEU A 64 -2.54 11.21 -0.43
N LYS A 65 -3.74 11.06 0.13
CA LYS A 65 -4.40 12.13 0.89
C LYS A 65 -3.62 12.50 2.14
N ALA A 66 -3.09 11.52 2.88
CA ALA A 66 -2.25 11.77 4.06
C ALA A 66 -0.96 12.52 3.69
N ALA A 67 -0.29 12.12 2.61
CA ALA A 67 0.96 12.74 2.13
C ALA A 67 0.78 14.23 1.74
N ARG A 68 -0.43 14.63 1.34
CA ARG A 68 -0.77 16.03 1.02
C ARG A 68 -1.09 16.89 2.25
N SER A 69 -1.19 16.29 3.44
CA SER A 69 -1.42 17.03 4.69
C SER A 69 -0.15 17.78 5.10
N LYS A 70 -0.29 19.08 5.36
CA LYS A 70 0.79 19.93 5.88
C LYS A 70 0.98 19.80 7.40
N ASP A 71 -0.09 19.45 8.10
CA ASP A 71 -0.07 19.20 9.54
C ASP A 71 0.28 17.74 9.84
N GLU A 72 1.24 17.53 10.74
CA GLU A 72 1.78 16.23 11.10
C GLU A 72 0.79 15.39 11.90
N SER A 73 0.05 15.99 12.83
CA SER A 73 -0.97 15.30 13.63
C SER A 73 -2.12 14.77 12.75
N SER A 74 -2.58 15.61 11.82
CA SER A 74 -3.56 15.25 10.80
C SER A 74 -3.03 14.15 9.88
N ARG A 75 -1.77 14.22 9.48
CA ARG A 75 -1.11 13.20 8.64
C ARG A 75 -1.06 11.84 9.34
N SER A 76 -0.63 11.80 10.60
CA SER A 76 -0.65 10.60 11.46
C SER A 76 -2.05 9.98 11.55
N THR A 77 -3.06 10.82 11.82
CA THR A 77 -4.46 10.38 11.92
C THR A 77 -4.96 9.78 10.59
N LEU A 78 -4.59 10.38 9.46
CA LEU A 78 -4.98 9.90 8.14
C LEU A 78 -4.30 8.57 7.78
N VAL A 79 -3.02 8.39 8.14
CA VAL A 79 -2.33 7.09 7.96
C VAL A 79 -2.98 6.00 8.79
N ARG A 80 -3.23 6.24 10.08
CA ARG A 80 -3.87 5.24 10.94
C ARG A 80 -5.24 4.83 10.39
N LYS A 81 -6.05 5.79 9.94
CA LYS A 81 -7.34 5.51 9.27
C LYS A 81 -7.17 4.71 7.98
N ALA A 82 -6.14 5.02 7.19
CA ALA A 82 -5.84 4.31 5.95
C ALA A 82 -5.48 2.84 6.23
N VAL A 83 -4.59 2.60 7.20
CA VAL A 83 -4.16 1.26 7.64
C VAL A 83 -5.34 0.45 8.16
N MET A 84 -6.13 0.99 9.10
CA MET A 84 -7.29 0.30 9.66
C MET A 84 -8.36 -0.01 8.59
N GLY A 85 -8.63 0.95 7.70
CA GLY A 85 -9.58 0.77 6.61
C GLY A 85 -9.14 -0.33 5.64
N ASN A 86 -7.86 -0.34 5.29
CA ASN A 86 -7.29 -1.37 4.42
C ASN A 86 -7.29 -2.76 5.09
N LEU A 87 -6.91 -2.86 6.36
CA LEU A 87 -7.00 -4.12 7.13
C LEU A 87 -8.42 -4.68 7.15
N LYS A 88 -9.43 -3.81 7.32
CA LYS A 88 -10.84 -4.23 7.28
C LYS A 88 -11.22 -4.82 5.92
N LEU A 89 -10.86 -4.16 4.82
CA LEU A 89 -11.16 -4.63 3.47
C LEU A 89 -10.43 -5.94 3.16
N MET A 90 -9.15 -6.04 3.50
CA MET A 90 -8.35 -7.24 3.30
C MET A 90 -8.86 -8.42 4.12
N LYS A 91 -9.38 -8.19 5.34
CA LYS A 91 -10.00 -9.24 6.15
C LYS A 91 -11.24 -9.84 5.50
N SER A 92 -11.97 -9.06 4.71
CA SER A 92 -13.13 -9.54 3.96
C SER A 92 -12.75 -10.25 2.67
N ALA A 93 -11.63 -9.86 2.03
CA ALA A 93 -11.17 -10.41 0.76
C ALA A 93 -10.34 -11.71 0.91
N LEU A 94 -9.65 -11.88 2.04
CA LEU A 94 -8.66 -12.93 2.25
C LEU A 94 -9.17 -14.01 3.21
N ASP A 95 -8.68 -15.23 3.07
CA ASP A 95 -8.84 -16.25 4.10
C ASP A 95 -7.97 -15.94 5.34
N LYS A 96 -8.12 -16.75 6.38
CA LYS A 96 -7.43 -16.54 7.66
C LYS A 96 -5.90 -16.59 7.54
N GLU A 97 -5.36 -17.50 6.74
CA GLU A 97 -3.91 -17.66 6.61
C GLU A 97 -3.32 -16.51 5.77
N GLN A 98 -3.97 -16.20 4.65
CA GLN A 98 -3.63 -15.09 3.78
C GLN A 98 -3.69 -13.75 4.53
N TYR A 99 -4.76 -13.52 5.32
CA TYR A 99 -4.89 -12.31 6.12
C TYR A 99 -3.77 -12.19 7.15
N ARG A 100 -3.38 -13.29 7.80
CA ARG A 100 -2.24 -13.29 8.74
C ARG A 100 -0.92 -12.91 8.03
N LYS A 101 -0.63 -13.54 6.88
CA LYS A 101 0.53 -13.21 6.04
C LYS A 101 0.51 -11.73 5.63
N TYR A 102 -0.64 -11.22 5.22
CA TYR A 102 -0.84 -9.83 4.84
C TYR A 102 -0.53 -8.86 5.98
N VAL A 103 -1.06 -9.11 7.19
CA VAL A 103 -0.80 -8.26 8.37
C VAL A 103 0.70 -8.23 8.68
N THR A 104 1.40 -9.37 8.62
CA THR A 104 2.85 -9.43 8.81
C THR A 104 3.59 -8.59 7.77
N LEU A 105 3.26 -8.73 6.49
CA LEU A 105 3.86 -7.94 5.41
C LEU A 105 3.62 -6.43 5.58
N LEU A 106 2.39 -6.06 5.95
CA LEU A 106 2.02 -4.67 6.18
C LEU A 106 2.83 -4.08 7.34
N ASN A 107 2.92 -4.78 8.47
CA ASN A 107 3.69 -4.35 9.63
C ASN A 107 5.18 -4.15 9.30
N LEU A 108 5.79 -5.12 8.60
CA LEU A 108 7.18 -5.00 8.16
C LEU A 108 7.38 -3.80 7.22
N THR A 109 6.44 -3.57 6.30
CA THR A 109 6.52 -2.46 5.36
C THR A 109 6.36 -1.10 6.06
N LEU A 110 5.48 -1.01 7.05
CA LEU A 110 5.31 0.21 7.87
C LEU A 110 6.56 0.49 8.70
N HIS A 111 7.11 -0.52 9.38
CA HIS A 111 8.34 -0.39 10.16
C HIS A 111 9.53 0.04 9.29
N ASN A 112 9.74 -0.61 8.14
CA ASN A 112 10.82 -0.25 7.21
C ASN A 112 10.71 1.18 6.64
N LYS A 113 9.53 1.80 6.73
CA LYS A 113 9.28 3.18 6.28
C LYS A 113 9.23 4.18 7.44
N GLY A 114 9.49 3.76 8.68
CA GLY A 114 9.42 4.61 9.87
C GLY A 114 8.00 5.01 10.26
N PHE A 115 7.01 4.20 9.87
CA PHE A 115 5.58 4.41 10.16
C PHE A 115 5.03 3.49 11.26
N ASP A 116 5.90 2.73 11.92
CA ASP A 116 5.56 1.88 13.07
C ASP A 116 4.98 2.68 14.25
N VAL A 117 5.37 3.94 14.40
CA VAL A 117 4.78 4.89 15.36
C VAL A 117 3.27 5.15 15.16
N TYR A 118 2.68 4.70 14.05
CA TYR A 118 1.25 4.85 13.74
C TYR A 118 0.42 3.59 13.97
N LEU A 119 1.05 2.50 14.45
CA LEU A 119 0.41 1.23 14.74
C LEU A 119 -0.02 1.06 16.21
N ASP A 120 0.43 1.94 17.09
CA ASP A 120 -0.06 2.07 18.48
C ASP A 120 -1.44 2.74 18.57
#